data_AF-A0A2T5GCZ7-F1
#
_entry.id   AF-A0A2T5GCZ7-F1
#
_cell.length_a   1.000
_cell.length_b   1.000
_cell.length_c   1.000
_cell.angle_alpha   90.00
_cell.angle_beta   90.00
_cell.angle_gamma   90.00
#
_symmetry.space_group_name_H-M   'P 1'
#
loop_
_entity.id
_entity.type
_entity.pdbx_description
1 polymer ?
#
loop_
_entity_poly.entity_id
_entity_poly.type
_entity_poly.pdbx_seq_one_letter_code
_entity_poly.pdbx_strand_id
1 'polypeptide(L)'
;MYAERIEDTVDGLSGLTWVPVSDRPARSPGAAELVFVGREAYYLYVNRRGELKAFENRCSRCGELLTNIADAKKVKCFTCGAEWDVLREEGTLKPREVLVKVENGRLYLGVKAHEP
;
A
#
# COMPACT_ATOMS: atom_id res chain seq x y z
N MET A 1 11.18 6.30 24.92
CA MET A 1 11.67 7.70 24.95
C MET A 1 12.95 7.97 24.15
N TYR A 2 13.97 7.09 24.14
CA TYR A 2 15.14 7.27 23.23
C TYR A 2 14.94 6.63 21.84
N ALA A 3 14.18 5.53 21.74
CA ALA A 3 13.94 4.83 20.47
C ALA A 3 13.03 5.62 19.51
N GLU A 4 11.94 6.22 20.01
CA GLU A 4 10.98 6.99 19.21
C GLU A 4 11.65 8.17 18.47
N ARG A 5 12.59 8.86 19.13
CA ARG A 5 13.34 9.97 18.52
C ARG A 5 14.29 9.53 17.39
N ILE A 6 14.76 8.28 17.43
CA ILE A 6 15.66 7.75 16.40
C ILE A 6 14.85 7.39 15.15
N GLU A 7 13.67 6.78 15.31
CA GLU A 7 12.77 6.43 14.20
C GLU A 7 12.33 7.69 13.42
N ASP A 8 11.88 8.74 14.13
CA ASP A 8 11.51 10.01 13.52
C ASP A 8 12.67 10.66 12.74
N THR A 9 13.91 10.49 13.21
CA THR A 9 15.11 11.05 12.56
C THR A 9 15.52 10.23 11.32
N VAL A 10 15.35 8.91 11.35
CA VAL A 10 15.67 8.01 10.23
C VAL A 10 14.64 8.15 9.10
N ASP A 11 13.37 8.35 9.43
CA ASP A 11 12.31 8.58 8.45
C ASP A 11 12.48 9.93 7.72
N GLY A 12 12.88 10.98 8.46
CA GLY A 12 13.24 12.28 7.89
C GLY A 12 14.45 12.22 6.95
N LEU A 13 15.45 11.39 7.24
CA LEU A 13 16.63 11.19 6.39
C LEU A 13 16.35 10.35 5.14
N SER A 14 15.30 9.52 5.15
CA SER A 14 14.91 8.65 4.04
C SER A 14 13.84 9.26 3.13
N GLY A 15 13.43 10.50 3.40
CA GLY A 15 12.41 11.23 2.64
C GLY A 15 11.00 10.65 2.82
N LEU A 16 10.78 9.90 3.90
CA LEU A 16 9.51 9.24 4.19
C LEU A 16 8.63 10.15 5.04
N THR A 17 7.41 10.38 4.58
CA THR A 17 6.35 11.09 5.31
C THR A 17 5.25 10.11 5.68
N TRP A 18 4.89 10.06 6.96
CA TRP A 18 3.77 9.23 7.43
C TRP A 18 2.46 9.99 7.31
N VAL A 19 1.53 9.47 6.53
CA VAL A 19 0.21 10.09 6.32
C VAL A 19 -0.88 9.20 6.91
N PRO A 20 -1.74 9.73 7.81
CA PRO A 20 -2.87 8.98 8.33
C PRO A 20 -3.92 8.77 7.24
N VAL A 21 -4.42 7.55 7.07
CA VAL A 21 -5.40 7.22 6.01
C VAL A 21 -6.68 6.55 6.50
N SER A 22 -6.71 5.98 7.71
CA SER A 22 -7.93 5.37 8.28
C SER A 22 -7.83 5.20 9.79
N ASP A 23 -8.97 5.33 10.47
CA ASP A 23 -9.15 4.98 11.90
C ASP A 23 -9.59 3.52 12.11
N ARG A 24 -9.71 2.71 11.04
CA ARG A 24 -10.19 1.33 11.10
C ARG A 24 -9.17 0.37 10.48
N PRO A 25 -8.42 -0.40 11.28
CA PRO A 25 -7.66 -1.53 10.75
C PRO A 25 -8.49 -2.82 10.75
N ALA A 26 -8.13 -3.71 9.82
CA ALA A 26 -8.65 -5.04 9.48
C ALA A 26 -9.87 -5.10 8.53
N ARG A 27 -9.58 -5.50 7.29
CA ARG A 27 -10.55 -6.10 6.33
C ARG A 27 -10.14 -7.55 6.05
N SER A 28 -11.11 -8.36 5.62
CA SER A 28 -10.93 -9.79 5.40
C SER A 28 -9.76 -10.11 4.45
N PRO A 29 -8.98 -11.18 4.68
CA PRO A 29 -7.86 -11.56 3.83
C PRO A 29 -8.21 -11.66 2.34
N GLY A 30 -7.37 -11.02 1.51
CA GLY A 30 -7.53 -10.94 0.06
C GLY A 30 -8.49 -9.86 -0.43
N ALA A 31 -9.08 -9.04 0.46
CA ALA A 31 -9.72 -7.79 0.06
C ALA A 31 -8.67 -6.69 -0.09
N ALA A 32 -8.65 -6.03 -1.24
CA ALA A 32 -7.92 -4.78 -1.44
C ALA A 32 -8.88 -3.59 -1.35
N GLU A 33 -8.54 -2.59 -0.54
CA GLU A 33 -9.28 -1.34 -0.37
C GLU A 33 -8.49 -0.18 -0.97
N LEU A 34 -9.17 0.65 -1.77
CA LEU A 34 -8.58 1.86 -2.31
C LEU A 34 -8.57 2.98 -1.26
N VAL A 35 -7.41 3.58 -1.02
CA VAL A 35 -7.23 4.78 -0.19
C VAL A 35 -6.44 5.84 -0.94
N PHE A 36 -6.56 7.09 -0.50
CA PHE A 36 -5.92 8.23 -1.16
C PHE A 36 -5.03 8.99 -0.16
N VAL A 37 -3.83 9.36 -0.62
CA VAL A 37 -2.95 10.31 0.05
C VAL A 37 -2.71 11.46 -0.91
N GLY A 38 -3.34 12.60 -0.64
CA GLY A 38 -3.37 13.72 -1.59
C GLY A 38 -4.05 13.32 -2.90
N ARG A 39 -3.31 13.33 -4.01
CA ARG A 39 -3.79 12.92 -5.35
C ARG A 39 -3.38 11.50 -5.74
N GLU A 40 -2.54 10.85 -4.94
CA GLU A 40 -2.08 9.49 -5.21
C GLU A 40 -3.00 8.47 -4.55
N ALA A 41 -3.18 7.34 -5.24
CA ALA A 41 -4.05 6.26 -4.81
C ALA A 41 -3.22 5.03 -4.45
N TYR A 42 -3.65 4.32 -3.41
CA TYR A 42 -2.98 3.14 -2.87
C TYR A 42 -4.02 2.06 -2.57
N TYR A 43 -3.61 0.80 -2.66
CA TYR A 43 -4.42 -0.31 -2.18
C TYR A 43 -3.90 -0.81 -0.84
N LEU A 44 -4.75 -0.82 0.18
CA LEU A 44 -4.55 -1.52 1.44
C LEU A 44 -5.06 -2.96 1.31
N TYR A 45 -4.32 -3.94 1.80
CA TYR A 45 -4.77 -5.33 1.80
C TYR A 45 -4.24 -6.11 3.00
N VAL A 46 -4.93 -7.19 3.35
CA VAL A 46 -4.45 -8.18 4.31
C VAL A 46 -4.03 -9.43 3.56
N ASN A 47 -2.76 -9.81 3.68
CA ASN A 47 -2.23 -11.00 3.02
C ASN A 47 -2.70 -12.29 3.70
N ARG A 48 -2.28 -13.44 3.18
CA ARG A 48 -2.66 -14.75 3.75
C ARG A 48 -2.17 -14.97 5.20
N ARG A 49 -1.14 -14.25 5.63
CA ARG A 49 -0.58 -14.32 6.99
C ARG A 49 -1.33 -13.42 7.99
N GLY A 50 -2.30 -12.63 7.53
CA GLY A 50 -2.98 -11.64 8.36
C GLY A 50 -2.19 -10.33 8.51
N GLU A 51 -1.12 -10.15 7.73
CA GLU A 51 -0.31 -8.94 7.76
C GLU A 51 -0.99 -7.85 6.92
N LEU A 52 -1.09 -6.66 7.48
CA LEU A 52 -1.62 -5.49 6.80
C LEU A 52 -0.52 -4.84 5.96
N LYS A 53 -0.76 -4.74 4.67
CA LYS A 53 0.20 -4.24 3.68
C LYS A 53 -0.47 -3.25 2.74
N ALA A 54 0.34 -2.50 2.01
CA ALA A 54 -0.13 -1.52 1.04
C ALA A 54 0.76 -1.48 -0.19
N PHE A 55 0.19 -1.09 -1.32
CA PHE A 55 0.94 -0.82 -2.55
C PHE A 55 0.34 0.34 -3.35
N GLU A 56 1.15 0.96 -4.20
CA GLU A 56 0.72 2.02 -5.12
C GLU A 56 -0.34 1.51 -6.11
N ASN A 57 -1.38 2.30 -6.38
CA ASN A 57 -2.34 2.03 -7.45
C ASN A 57 -1.75 2.35 -8.84
N ARG A 58 -0.55 1.83 -9.14
CA ARG A 58 0.14 2.01 -10.41
C ARG A 58 0.80 0.71 -10.85
N CYS A 59 0.65 0.39 -12.12
CA CYS A 59 1.26 -0.77 -12.73
C CYS A 59 2.78 -0.59 -12.77
N SER A 60 3.53 -1.49 -12.13
CA SER A 60 5.00 -1.44 -12.14
C SER A 60 5.62 -1.67 -13.53
N ARG A 61 4.84 -2.09 -14.53
CA ARG A 61 5.31 -2.30 -15.91
C ARG A 61 5.06 -1.12 -16.83
N CYS A 62 3.94 -0.41 -16.68
CA CYS A 62 3.53 0.64 -17.62
C CYS A 62 3.04 1.94 -16.97
N GLY A 63 2.99 2.03 -15.64
CA GLY A 63 2.58 3.24 -14.90
C GLY A 63 1.07 3.48 -14.80
N GLU A 64 0.26 2.79 -15.61
CA GLU A 64 -1.20 2.91 -15.63
C GLU A 64 -1.86 2.40 -14.35
N LEU A 65 -3.09 2.87 -14.09
CA LEU A 65 -3.84 2.51 -12.88
C LEU A 65 -4.16 1.01 -12.83
N LEU A 66 -4.17 0.49 -11.60
CA LEU A 66 -4.59 -0.89 -11.31
C LEU A 66 -6.07 -0.92 -10.93
N THR A 67 -6.78 -1.91 -11.43
CA THR A 67 -8.18 -2.15 -11.04
C THR A 67 -8.25 -3.36 -10.12
N ASN A 68 -8.88 -3.19 -8.97
CA ASN A 68 -9.22 -4.29 -8.08
C ASN A 68 -10.43 -5.07 -8.60
N ILE A 69 -10.27 -6.39 -8.71
CA ILE A 69 -11.31 -7.36 -9.05
C ILE A 69 -11.58 -8.15 -7.77
N ALA A 70 -12.47 -7.61 -6.93
CA ALA A 70 -12.68 -8.08 -5.56
C ALA A 70 -13.05 -9.58 -5.46
N ASP A 71 -13.99 -10.04 -6.29
CA ASP A 71 -14.45 -11.44 -6.27
C ASP A 71 -13.33 -12.42 -6.67
N ALA A 72 -12.43 -11.96 -7.53
CA ALA A 72 -11.27 -12.73 -7.96
C ALA A 72 -10.06 -12.59 -7.02
N LYS A 73 -10.11 -11.68 -6.04
CA LYS A 73 -8.99 -11.30 -5.16
C LYS A 73 -7.73 -10.91 -5.93
N LYS A 74 -7.92 -10.24 -7.07
CA LYS A 74 -6.85 -9.86 -7.97
C LYS A 74 -6.85 -8.36 -8.22
N VAL A 75 -5.67 -7.81 -8.49
CA VAL A 75 -5.54 -6.52 -9.16
C VAL A 75 -5.01 -6.74 -10.57
N LYS A 76 -5.53 -5.95 -11.51
CA LYS A 76 -5.21 -6.06 -12.93
C LYS A 76 -4.91 -4.69 -13.52
N CYS A 77 -3.87 -4.64 -14.35
CA CYS A 77 -3.67 -3.54 -15.29
C CYS A 77 -4.38 -3.90 -16.60
N PHE A 78 -5.39 -3.14 -16.99
CA PHE A 78 -6.10 -3.38 -18.25
C PHE A 78 -5.30 -2.97 -19.49
N THR A 79 -4.32 -2.08 -19.34
CA THR A 79 -3.48 -1.61 -20.45
C THR A 79 -2.49 -2.68 -20.91
N CYS A 80 -1.72 -3.27 -20.00
CA CYS A 80 -0.70 -4.28 -20.34
C CYS A 80 -1.10 -5.73 -20.01
N GLY A 81 -2.31 -5.93 -19.46
CA GLY A 81 -2.85 -7.23 -19.09
C GLY A 81 -2.20 -7.88 -17.87
N ALA A 82 -1.21 -7.24 -17.24
CA ALA A 82 -0.54 -7.79 -16.06
C ALA A 82 -1.50 -7.89 -14.87
N GLU A 83 -1.38 -8.96 -14.10
CA GLU A 83 -2.25 -9.24 -12.95
C GLU A 83 -1.47 -9.76 -11.75
N TRP A 84 -2.04 -9.57 -10.56
CA TRP A 84 -1.49 -10.01 -9.30
C TRP A 84 -2.61 -10.48 -8.37
N ASP A 85 -2.45 -11.67 -7.79
CA ASP A 85 -3.32 -12.24 -6.78
C ASP A 85 -2.94 -11.68 -5.41
N VAL A 86 -3.87 -10.94 -4.80
CA VAL A 86 -3.67 -10.20 -3.56
C VAL A 86 -3.47 -11.14 -2.37
N LEU A 87 -4.11 -12.31 -2.39
CA LEU A 87 -4.04 -13.26 -1.27
C LEU A 87 -2.76 -14.10 -1.32
N ARG A 88 -2.38 -14.54 -2.52
CA ARG A 88 -1.18 -15.37 -2.75
C ARG A 88 0.10 -14.56 -2.89
N GLU A 89 -0.03 -13.26 -3.17
CA GLU A 89 1.08 -12.36 -3.47
C GLU A 89 1.89 -12.79 -4.71
N GLU A 90 1.20 -13.39 -5.69
CA GLU A 90 1.79 -13.96 -6.90
C GLU A 90 1.16 -13.38 -8.18
N GLY A 91 1.91 -13.33 -9.28
CA GLY A 91 1.38 -12.91 -10.57
C GLY A 91 2.43 -12.38 -11.53
N THR A 92 1.97 -11.88 -12.67
CA THR A 92 2.82 -11.26 -13.70
C THR A 92 3.14 -9.80 -13.38
N LEU A 93 2.34 -9.18 -12.51
CA LEU A 93 2.58 -7.86 -11.94
C LEU A 93 3.27 -8.02 -10.58
N LYS A 94 4.25 -7.15 -10.29
CA LYS A 94 4.83 -6.99 -8.95
C LYS A 94 4.51 -5.58 -8.46
N PRO A 95 3.45 -5.40 -7.65
CA PRO A 95 3.09 -4.07 -7.14
C PRO A 95 4.23 -3.45 -6.33
N ARG A 96 4.30 -2.12 -6.32
CA ARG A 96 5.26 -1.38 -5.49
C ARG A 96 4.68 -1.22 -4.09
N GLU A 97 5.17 -2.04 -3.16
CA GLU A 97 4.75 -1.97 -1.77
C GLU A 97 5.20 -0.66 -1.11
N VAL A 98 4.36 -0.14 -0.24
CA VAL A 98 4.66 1.02 0.61
C VAL A 98 4.54 0.62 2.07
N LEU A 99 5.25 1.34 2.93
CA LEU A 99 5.27 1.04 4.35
C LEU A 99 3.92 1.36 4.98
N VAL A 100 3.49 0.49 5.89
CA VAL A 100 2.28 0.67 6.68
C VAL A 100 2.66 0.58 8.15
N LYS A 101 2.13 1.48 8.96
CA LYS A 101 2.19 1.36 10.42
C LYS A 101 0.85 1.64 11.06
N VAL A 102 0.61 1.03 12.21
CA VAL A 102 -0.58 1.27 13.03
C VAL A 102 -0.11 1.84 14.37
N GLU A 103 -0.52 3.07 14.68
CA GLU A 103 -0.15 3.76 15.92
C GLU A 103 -1.41 4.35 16.55
N ASN A 104 -1.63 4.10 17.85
CA ASN A 104 -2.82 4.57 18.58
C ASN A 104 -4.15 4.24 17.89
N GLY A 105 -4.25 3.07 17.25
CA GLY A 105 -5.44 2.64 16.51
C GLY A 105 -5.63 3.31 15.15
N ARG A 106 -4.71 4.19 14.73
CA ARG A 106 -4.72 4.84 13.42
C ARG A 106 -3.74 4.21 12.46
N LEU A 107 -4.15 4.08 11.20
CA LEU A 107 -3.33 3.55 10.12
C LEU A 107 -2.63 4.68 9.38
N TYR A 108 -1.33 4.52 9.18
CA TYR A 108 -0.47 5.43 8.44
C TYR A 108 0.17 4.73 7.26
N LEU A 109 0.28 5.44 6.14
CA LEU A 109 1.10 5.06 4.99
C LEU A 109 2.39 5.88 4.98
N GLY A 110 3.52 5.20 4.78
CA GLY A 110 4.80 5.83 4.53
C GLY A 110 4.92 6.17 3.05
N VAL A 111 4.79 7.45 2.71
CA VAL A 111 4.96 7.96 1.34
C VAL A 111 6.31 8.64 1.20
N LYS A 112 7.03 8.38 0.11
CA LYS A 112 8.24 9.15 -0.19
C LYS A 112 7.84 10.49 -0.78
N ALA A 113 8.50 11.57 -0.36
CA ALA A 113 8.35 12.85 -1.03
C ALA A 113 8.76 12.67 -2.50
N HIS A 114 7.81 12.82 -3.42
CA HIS A 114 8.14 13.02 -4.82
C HIS A 114 8.82 14.39 -4.92
N GLU A 115 10.11 14.43 -5.26
CA GLU A 115 10.70 15.65 -5.79
C GLU A 115 9.88 16.05 -7.05
N PRO A 116 9.46 17.33 -7.14
CA PRO A 116 8.64 17.83 -8.23
C PRO A 116 9.32 17.76 -9.60
#